data_AF-A0A1Y1JPJ1-F1
#
_entry.id   AF-A0A1Y1JPJ1-F1
#
_cell.length_a   1.000
_cell.length_b   1.000
_cell.length_c   1.000
_cell.angle_alpha   90.00
_cell.angle_beta   90.00
_cell.angle_gamma   90.00
#
_symmetry.space_group_name_H-M   'P 1'
#
loop_
_entity.id
_entity.type
_entity.pdbx_description
1 polymer ?
#
loop_
_entity_poly.entity_id
_entity_poly.type
_entity_poly.pdbx_seq_one_letter_code
_entity_poly.pdbx_strand_id
1 'polypeptide(L)'
;MTKDIYKYLEEFPLWENIMNNGEITKEPIKNTECNDIREDIPIKFRSDIDNICKKVDSYTRYLSIYHTSSSWNSKSCCIYLYYWLYIYYDNEDYVDEVKELYNKLINVFYDSIGLGCKFHKENTFTYIEILNLKDIYDMNTKLNKISEKTEVSNKECECAKECANKYMGYKDTCKYNTFPFFCNALEVFREKYNKKLSSINCDNGTPKILPSLQTNNIVTFTLIPIFTPYGPCIRHELMRKRKKYDSIDNESNITKLCETSTYDFKNNKYLILYNTH
;
A
#
# COMPACT_ATOMS: atom_id res chain seq x y z
N MET A 1 -7.95 16.22 -7.07
CA MET A 1 -6.63 15.59 -7.28
C MET A 1 -6.47 14.58 -6.15
N THR A 2 -6.59 13.29 -6.44
CA THR A 2 -6.52 12.27 -5.38
C THR A 2 -5.10 12.18 -4.84
N LYS A 3 -5.01 12.08 -3.52
CA LYS A 3 -3.77 12.21 -2.76
C LYS A 3 -3.18 10.82 -2.55
N ASP A 4 -2.07 10.52 -3.24
CA ASP A 4 -1.33 9.28 -3.00
C ASP A 4 -0.51 9.41 -1.72
N ILE A 5 -1.03 8.87 -0.63
CA ILE A 5 -0.39 8.86 0.69
C ILE A 5 0.58 7.68 0.83
N TYR A 6 0.40 6.64 0.03
CA TYR A 6 1.12 5.38 0.15
C TYR A 6 2.55 5.50 -0.38
N LYS A 7 2.82 6.44 -1.29
CA LYS A 7 4.18 6.74 -1.76
C LYS A 7 5.17 7.14 -0.66
N TYR A 8 4.67 7.54 0.52
CA TYR A 8 5.50 7.95 1.66
C TYR A 8 5.83 6.80 2.62
N LEU A 9 5.29 5.60 2.38
CA LEU A 9 5.49 4.43 3.26
C LEU A 9 6.96 4.01 3.41
N GLU A 10 7.80 4.27 2.41
CA GLU A 10 9.24 3.95 2.49
C GLU A 10 9.97 4.83 3.50
N GLU A 11 9.44 6.01 3.82
CA GLU A 11 10.02 6.95 4.78
C GLU A 11 9.53 6.70 6.22
N PHE A 12 8.49 5.89 6.42
CA PHE A 12 7.89 5.66 7.74
C PHE A 12 8.87 5.08 8.77
N PRO A 13 9.75 4.12 8.45
CA PRO A 13 10.71 3.60 9.42
C PRO A 13 11.66 4.67 9.97
N LEU A 14 12.02 5.66 9.13
CA LEU A 14 12.84 6.79 9.56
C LEU A 14 12.08 7.64 10.58
N TRP A 15 10.82 7.97 10.28
CA TRP A 15 9.99 8.80 11.17
C TRP A 15 9.63 8.08 12.46
N GLU A 16 9.40 6.76 12.41
CA GLU A 16 9.20 5.93 13.59
C GLU A 16 10.42 5.93 14.51
N ASN A 17 11.61 5.78 13.94
CA ASN A 17 12.83 5.85 14.70
C ASN A 17 13.01 7.22 15.38
N ILE A 18 12.72 8.31 14.67
CA ILE A 18 12.79 9.67 15.25
C ILE A 18 11.73 9.85 16.35
N MET A 19 10.49 9.40 16.13
CA MET A 19 9.40 9.50 17.11
C MET A 19 9.67 8.70 18.39
N ASN A 20 10.39 7.59 18.30
CA ASN A 20 10.67 6.71 19.42
C ASN A 20 12.00 6.99 20.12
N ASN A 21 13.04 7.37 19.36
CA ASN A 21 14.42 7.46 19.83
C ASN A 21 15.05 8.85 19.66
N GLY A 22 14.31 9.82 19.12
CA GLY A 22 14.77 11.20 19.01
C GLY A 22 14.99 11.80 20.39
N GLU A 23 16.22 11.80 20.87
CA GLU A 23 16.64 12.53 22.07
C GLU A 23 17.30 13.84 21.65
N ILE A 24 16.90 14.94 22.27
CA ILE A 24 17.51 16.25 22.04
C ILE A 24 18.25 16.65 23.30
N THR A 25 19.57 16.78 23.17
CA THR A 25 20.52 17.05 24.26
C THR A 25 20.50 18.50 24.77
N LYS A 26 19.41 19.25 24.61
CA LYS A 26 19.30 20.62 25.14
C LYS A 26 17.95 20.88 25.81
N GLU A 27 18.03 21.67 26.87
CA GLU A 27 17.07 21.94 27.94
C GLU A 27 15.58 21.74 27.60
N PRO A 28 14.80 21.22 28.57
CA PRO A 28 13.37 21.08 28.43
C PRO A 28 12.75 22.46 28.17
N ILE A 29 12.06 22.61 27.04
CA ILE A 29 11.13 23.73 26.92
C ILE A 29 10.04 23.49 27.95
N LYS A 30 9.68 24.55 28.67
CA LYS A 30 8.69 24.54 29.73
C LYS A 30 7.43 23.84 29.24
N ASN A 31 6.87 23.01 30.13
CA ASN A 31 5.60 22.29 30.05
C ASN A 31 4.36 23.15 29.68
N THR A 32 4.54 24.40 29.22
CA THR A 32 3.50 25.41 29.04
C THR A 32 2.73 25.27 27.74
N GLU A 33 3.36 24.87 26.63
CA GLU A 33 2.70 24.87 25.30
C GLU A 33 1.57 23.84 25.19
N CYS A 34 1.69 22.68 25.87
CA CYS A 34 0.61 21.69 25.87
C CYS A 34 -0.47 21.89 26.94
N ASN A 35 -0.24 22.78 27.91
CA ASN A 35 -1.30 23.13 28.85
C ASN A 35 -2.46 23.84 28.13
N ASP A 36 -2.16 24.57 27.06
CA ASP A 36 -3.13 25.36 26.30
C ASP A 36 -4.18 24.50 25.58
N ILE A 37 -3.88 23.22 25.30
CA ILE A 37 -4.82 22.31 24.62
C ILE A 37 -5.44 21.26 25.54
N ARG A 38 -5.01 21.17 26.81
CA ARG A 38 -5.37 20.08 27.73
C ARG A 38 -6.88 19.97 27.98
N GLU A 39 -7.56 21.10 28.12
CA GLU A 39 -9.01 21.15 28.39
C GLU A 39 -9.83 21.00 27.11
N ASP A 40 -9.26 21.33 25.96
CA ASP A 40 -9.96 21.41 24.69
C ASP A 40 -9.78 20.17 23.80
N ILE A 41 -9.01 19.17 24.22
CA ILE A 41 -8.85 17.91 23.46
C ILE A 41 -9.98 16.90 23.75
N PRO A 42 -10.22 15.95 22.83
CA PRO A 42 -11.15 14.85 23.08
C PRO A 42 -10.79 14.10 24.37
N ILE A 43 -11.82 13.77 25.16
CA ILE A 43 -11.70 13.22 26.53
C ILE A 43 -10.74 12.04 26.59
N LYS A 44 -10.76 11.18 25.56
CA LYS A 44 -9.97 9.96 25.49
C LYS A 44 -8.45 10.20 25.49
N PHE A 45 -8.00 11.37 25.03
CA PHE A 45 -6.58 11.71 25.00
C PHE A 45 -6.09 12.39 26.27
N ARG A 46 -7.00 12.83 27.15
CA ARG A 46 -6.64 13.65 28.32
C ARG A 46 -5.72 12.93 29.30
N SER A 47 -5.83 11.61 29.41
CA SER A 47 -4.96 10.79 30.27
C SER A 47 -3.52 10.75 29.77
N ASP A 48 -3.31 10.70 28.46
CA ASP A 48 -1.96 10.52 27.88
C ASP A 48 -1.43 11.76 27.18
N ILE A 49 -2.17 12.88 27.23
CA ILE A 49 -1.79 14.13 26.55
C ILE A 49 -0.39 14.59 26.94
N ASP A 50 -0.01 14.47 28.21
CA ASP A 50 1.32 14.86 28.68
C ASP A 50 2.42 14.02 27.99
N ASN A 51 2.17 12.73 27.73
CA ASN A 51 3.10 11.86 27.02
C ASN A 51 3.12 12.12 25.51
N ILE A 52 1.94 12.30 24.91
CA ILE A 52 1.79 12.64 23.50
C ILE A 52 2.52 13.94 23.19
N CYS A 53 2.30 14.96 24.01
CA CYS A 53 2.95 16.26 23.89
C CYS A 53 4.47 16.18 23.96
N LYS A 54 5.01 15.43 24.93
CA LYS A 54 6.46 15.23 25.03
C LYS A 54 7.06 14.57 23.79
N LYS A 55 6.39 13.54 23.27
CA LYS A 55 6.83 12.86 22.04
C LYS A 55 6.76 13.78 20.83
N VAL A 56 5.66 14.50 20.67
CA VAL A 56 5.47 15.42 19.55
C VAL A 56 6.47 16.57 19.62
N ASP A 57 6.71 17.17 20.78
CA ASP A 57 7.75 18.20 20.97
C ASP A 57 9.14 17.70 20.59
N SER A 58 9.53 16.51 21.07
CA SER A 58 10.83 15.94 20.68
C SER A 58 10.92 15.68 19.18
N TYR A 59 9.85 15.15 18.59
CA TYR A 59 9.75 14.91 17.16
C TYR A 59 9.88 16.21 16.35
N THR A 60 9.14 17.26 16.71
CA THR A 60 9.15 18.55 15.99
C THR A 60 10.49 19.27 16.13
N ARG A 61 11.10 19.24 17.32
CA ARG A 61 12.42 19.84 17.54
C ARG A 61 13.52 19.09 16.80
N TYR A 62 13.43 17.77 16.69
CA TYR A 62 14.37 17.02 15.85
C TYR A 62 14.27 17.50 14.39
N LEU A 63 13.04 17.61 13.88
CA LEU A 63 12.78 18.13 12.55
C LEU A 63 13.30 19.57 12.37
N SER A 64 13.16 20.42 13.39
CA SER A 64 13.61 21.82 13.33
C SER A 64 15.13 21.98 13.28
N ILE A 65 15.88 21.08 13.94
CA ILE A 65 17.34 21.14 13.97
C ILE A 65 17.94 20.57 12.70
N TYR A 66 17.43 19.42 12.26
CA TYR A 66 18.09 18.61 11.22
C TYR A 66 17.45 18.77 9.84
N HIS A 67 16.27 19.37 9.74
CA HIS A 67 15.51 19.50 8.49
C HIS A 67 15.02 20.94 8.24
N THR A 68 15.94 21.92 8.35
CA THR A 68 15.70 23.37 8.24
C THR A 68 15.43 23.90 6.82
N SER A 69 15.62 23.10 5.77
CA SER A 69 15.51 23.61 4.40
C SER A 69 14.10 23.48 3.83
N SER A 70 13.62 24.56 3.21
CA SER A 70 12.30 24.69 2.55
C SER A 70 12.07 23.73 1.37
N SER A 71 13.09 22.93 0.99
CA SER A 71 13.01 21.91 -0.07
C SER A 71 12.65 20.52 0.43
N TRP A 72 12.62 20.29 1.76
CA TRP A 72 12.33 18.97 2.31
C TRP A 72 10.85 18.65 2.30
N ASN A 73 10.55 17.39 2.00
CA ASN A 73 9.23 16.85 1.76
C ASN A 73 8.45 16.76 3.08
N SER A 74 8.05 17.92 3.62
CA SER A 74 7.33 18.07 4.90
C SER A 74 6.09 17.19 5.00
N LYS A 75 5.58 16.68 3.89
CA LYS A 75 4.38 15.84 3.86
C LYS A 75 4.58 14.50 4.56
N SER A 76 5.70 13.80 4.38
CA SER A 76 5.87 12.44 4.91
C SER A 76 5.90 12.40 6.44
N CYS A 77 6.63 13.33 7.07
CA CYS A 77 6.68 13.44 8.54
C CYS A 77 5.32 13.82 9.14
N CYS A 78 4.57 14.74 8.52
CA CYS A 78 3.22 15.09 8.98
C CYS A 78 2.22 13.93 8.80
N ILE A 79 2.30 13.19 7.69
CA ILE A 79 1.48 11.98 7.47
C ILE A 79 1.82 10.93 8.54
N TYR A 80 3.10 10.73 8.82
CA TYR A 80 3.54 9.79 9.83
C TYR A 80 3.06 10.18 11.23
N LEU A 81 3.11 11.46 11.60
CA LEU A 81 2.58 11.92 12.89
C LEU A 81 1.08 11.61 13.04
N TYR A 82 0.28 11.86 12.00
CA TYR A 82 -1.14 11.50 12.01
C TYR A 82 -1.32 9.97 12.17
N TYR A 83 -0.57 9.19 11.38
CA TYR A 83 -0.56 7.74 11.46
C TYR A 83 -0.20 7.25 12.87
N TRP A 84 0.85 7.82 13.46
CA TRP A 84 1.33 7.50 14.81
C TRP A 84 0.25 7.75 15.88
N LEU A 85 -0.43 8.89 15.83
CA LEU A 85 -1.54 9.20 16.74
C LEU A 85 -2.69 8.20 16.61
N TYR A 86 -2.99 7.77 15.38
CA TYR A 86 -4.01 6.78 15.12
C TYR A 86 -3.65 5.41 15.71
N ILE A 87 -2.43 4.91 15.45
CA ILE A 87 -2.02 3.59 15.96
C ILE A 87 -1.75 3.59 17.47
N TYR A 88 -1.42 4.74 18.07
CA TYR A 88 -1.12 4.84 19.50
C TYR A 88 -2.31 4.41 20.38
N TYR A 89 -3.55 4.53 19.90
CA TYR A 89 -4.76 4.09 20.62
C TYR A 89 -5.45 2.86 20.01
N ASP A 90 -4.92 2.34 18.90
CA ASP A 90 -5.37 1.14 18.17
C ASP A 90 -6.88 0.87 18.27
N ASN A 91 -7.70 1.84 17.88
CA ASN A 91 -9.15 1.69 17.96
C ASN A 91 -9.87 2.38 16.81
N GLU A 92 -10.73 1.61 16.16
CA GLU A 92 -11.38 1.90 14.89
C GLU A 92 -12.32 3.11 14.92
N ASP A 93 -12.85 3.46 16.09
CA ASP A 93 -13.93 4.45 16.22
C ASP A 93 -13.46 5.91 16.33
N TYR A 94 -12.14 6.20 16.30
CA TYR A 94 -11.61 7.48 16.80
C TYR A 94 -10.94 8.37 15.75
N VAL A 95 -11.26 8.18 14.46
CA VAL A 95 -10.59 8.94 13.39
C VAL A 95 -10.82 10.45 13.51
N ASP A 96 -12.03 10.86 13.89
CA ASP A 96 -12.37 12.27 14.04
C ASP A 96 -11.69 12.89 15.26
N GLU A 97 -11.63 12.17 16.38
CA GLU A 97 -10.92 12.60 17.58
C GLU A 97 -9.41 12.66 17.34
N VAL A 98 -8.82 11.66 16.67
CA VAL A 98 -7.41 11.66 16.28
C VAL A 98 -7.10 12.87 15.40
N LYS A 99 -7.99 13.19 14.46
CA LYS A 99 -7.87 14.37 13.61
C LYS A 99 -7.96 15.67 14.40
N GLU A 100 -8.88 15.76 15.35
CA GLU A 100 -9.00 16.93 16.23
C GLU A 100 -7.74 17.13 17.06
N LEU A 101 -7.23 16.06 17.69
CA LEU A 101 -5.99 16.09 18.46
C LEU A 101 -4.81 16.48 17.58
N TYR A 102 -4.66 15.85 16.41
CA TYR A 102 -3.60 16.17 15.44
C TYR A 102 -3.61 17.66 15.09
N ASN A 103 -4.77 18.23 14.76
CA ASN A 103 -4.88 19.65 14.43
C ASN A 103 -4.45 20.56 15.58
N LYS A 104 -4.84 20.23 16.83
CA LYS A 104 -4.43 20.99 18.02
C LYS A 104 -2.92 20.92 18.24
N LEU A 105 -2.33 19.72 18.14
CA LEU A 105 -0.89 19.52 18.27
C LEU A 105 -0.09 20.27 17.19
N ILE A 106 -0.56 20.23 15.93
CA ILE A 106 0.07 20.98 14.85
C ILE A 106 0.06 22.49 15.12
N ASN A 107 -1.07 23.05 15.58
CA ASN A 107 -1.16 24.47 15.88
C ASN A 107 -0.21 24.90 17.01
N VAL A 108 -0.04 24.06 18.03
CA VAL A 108 0.86 24.32 19.16
C VAL A 108 2.33 24.27 18.72
N PHE A 109 2.74 23.17 18.07
CA PHE A 109 4.16 22.87 17.89
C PHE A 109 4.74 23.30 16.54
N TYR A 110 3.93 23.51 15.50
CA TYR A 110 4.46 23.70 14.14
C TYR A 110 4.42 25.15 13.65
N ASP A 111 3.48 25.98 14.13
CA ASP A 111 3.45 27.41 13.80
C ASP A 111 4.66 28.16 14.42
N SER A 112 5.19 27.71 15.55
CA SER A 112 6.38 28.26 16.21
C SER A 112 7.70 27.81 15.56
N ILE A 113 7.69 26.71 14.80
CA ILE A 113 8.90 26.02 14.29
C ILE A 113 9.07 26.18 12.76
N GLY A 114 8.07 26.70 12.05
CA GLY A 114 8.16 26.94 10.60
C GLY A 114 8.15 25.67 9.74
N LEU A 115 7.94 24.50 10.37
CA LEU A 115 7.70 23.24 9.68
C LEU A 115 6.29 23.31 9.07
N GLY A 116 6.22 23.54 7.76
CA GLY A 116 4.97 23.71 7.04
C GLY A 116 4.17 22.41 6.90
N CYS A 117 3.62 21.86 7.98
CA CYS A 117 2.55 20.86 7.95
C CYS A 117 1.23 21.48 7.45
N LYS A 118 1.26 22.35 6.42
CA LYS A 118 0.07 22.98 5.80
C LYS A 118 -0.96 21.97 5.26
N PHE A 119 -0.50 20.73 5.13
CA PHE A 119 -1.29 19.56 4.79
C PHE A 119 -2.53 19.34 5.66
N HIS A 120 -2.54 19.83 6.90
CA HIS A 120 -3.67 19.72 7.83
C HIS A 120 -4.94 20.46 7.36
N LYS A 121 -4.82 21.58 6.62
CA LYS A 121 -5.98 22.37 6.18
C LYS A 121 -6.71 21.80 4.97
N GLU A 122 -6.04 20.98 4.17
CA GLU A 122 -6.55 20.58 2.85
C GLU A 122 -6.79 19.08 2.71
N ASN A 123 -6.30 18.23 3.62
CA ASN A 123 -6.32 16.79 3.37
C ASN A 123 -6.51 15.94 4.64
N THR A 124 -7.76 15.66 4.98
CA THR A 124 -8.13 14.68 6.00
C THR A 124 -8.13 13.29 5.41
N PHE A 125 -7.45 12.34 6.04
CA PHE A 125 -7.52 10.94 5.63
C PHE A 125 -8.84 10.33 6.09
N THR A 126 -9.43 9.50 5.25
CA THR A 126 -10.52 8.64 5.66
C THR A 126 -10.01 7.54 6.58
N TYR A 127 -10.90 7.00 7.40
CA TYR A 127 -10.65 5.80 8.20
C TYR A 127 -10.03 4.67 7.37
N ILE A 128 -10.63 4.39 6.21
CA ILE A 128 -10.19 3.31 5.31
C ILE A 128 -8.77 3.56 4.80
N GLU A 129 -8.41 4.79 4.46
CA GLU A 129 -7.06 5.12 4.00
C GLU A 129 -6.00 4.88 5.08
N ILE A 130 -6.31 5.19 6.34
CA ILE A 130 -5.37 4.97 7.45
C ILE A 130 -5.24 3.50 7.81
N LEU A 131 -6.33 2.74 7.80
CA LEU A 131 -6.27 1.30 7.97
C LEU A 131 -5.45 0.63 6.88
N ASN A 132 -5.71 0.98 5.62
CA ASN A 132 -4.95 0.48 4.48
C ASN A 132 -3.46 0.81 4.58
N LEU A 133 -3.14 2.01 5.07
CA LEU A 133 -1.77 2.45 5.32
C LEU A 133 -1.11 1.61 6.43
N LYS A 134 -1.82 1.38 7.55
CA LYS A 134 -1.39 0.50 8.65
C LYS A 134 -1.09 -0.90 8.15
N ASP A 135 -2.03 -1.48 7.40
CA ASP A 135 -1.91 -2.85 6.92
C ASP A 135 -0.68 -3.04 6.02
N ILE A 136 -0.42 -2.10 5.09
CA ILE A 136 0.80 -2.16 4.27
C ILE A 136 2.05 -1.93 5.10
N TYR A 137 2.03 -0.99 6.05
CA TYR A 137 3.18 -0.71 6.89
C TYR A 137 3.55 -1.92 7.77
N ASP A 138 2.57 -2.56 8.38
CA ASP A 138 2.72 -3.75 9.21
C ASP A 138 3.27 -4.92 8.38
N MET A 139 2.70 -5.15 7.18
CA MET A 139 3.19 -6.18 6.27
C MET A 139 4.66 -5.94 5.86
N ASN A 140 5.03 -4.70 5.51
CA ASN A 140 6.43 -4.35 5.20
C ASN A 140 7.35 -4.54 6.41
N THR A 141 6.91 -4.13 7.60
CA THR A 141 7.69 -4.28 8.83
C THR A 141 7.94 -5.74 9.17
N LYS A 142 6.91 -6.60 9.05
CA LYS A 142 7.04 -8.06 9.20
C LYS A 142 7.98 -8.64 8.14
N LEU A 143 7.79 -8.29 6.88
CA LEU A 143 8.61 -8.77 5.77
C LEU A 143 10.09 -8.38 5.94
N ASN A 144 10.37 -7.15 6.40
CA ASN A 144 11.73 -6.68 6.64
C ASN A 144 12.44 -7.44 7.76
N LYS A 145 11.71 -7.92 8.77
CA LYS A 145 12.27 -8.71 9.89
C LYS A 145 12.63 -10.16 9.51
N ILE A 146 12.13 -10.67 8.39
CA ILE A 146 12.51 -11.99 7.89
C ILE A 146 13.99 -11.96 7.47
N SER A 147 14.77 -12.93 7.93
CA SER A 147 16.18 -13.06 7.60
C SER A 147 16.39 -13.35 6.11
N GLU A 148 17.55 -12.95 5.59
CA GLU A 148 17.94 -13.21 4.19
C GLU A 148 18.54 -14.61 3.99
N LYS A 149 18.49 -15.47 5.02
CA LYS A 149 19.00 -16.83 4.98
C LYS A 149 18.04 -17.72 4.19
N THR A 150 18.58 -18.72 3.52
CA THR A 150 17.78 -19.74 2.81
C THR A 150 16.90 -20.54 3.79
N GLU A 151 17.48 -20.88 4.94
CA GLU A 151 16.78 -21.52 6.05
C GLU A 151 16.39 -20.45 7.07
N VAL A 152 15.09 -20.28 7.24
CA VAL A 152 14.50 -19.33 8.19
C VAL A 152 13.72 -20.11 9.25
N SER A 153 13.45 -19.48 10.38
CA SER A 153 12.66 -20.07 11.45
C SER A 153 11.19 -20.23 11.05
N ASN A 154 10.50 -21.19 11.68
CA ASN A 154 9.06 -21.38 11.50
C ASN A 154 8.26 -20.09 11.76
N LYS A 155 8.69 -19.29 12.73
CA LYS A 155 8.08 -18.00 13.07
C LYS A 155 8.20 -16.98 11.93
N GLU A 156 9.34 -16.94 11.24
CA GLU A 156 9.52 -16.07 10.06
C GLU A 156 8.64 -16.53 8.90
N CYS A 157 8.52 -17.84 8.68
CA CYS A 157 7.62 -18.40 7.69
C CYS A 157 6.15 -18.13 8.00
N GLU A 158 5.74 -18.18 9.27
CA GLU A 158 4.40 -17.77 9.71
C GLU A 158 4.16 -16.29 9.45
N CYS A 159 5.13 -15.41 9.74
CA CYS A 159 5.04 -13.98 9.42
C CYS A 159 4.82 -13.76 7.91
N ALA A 160 5.57 -14.46 7.05
CA ALA A 160 5.38 -14.39 5.60
C ALA A 160 3.98 -14.88 5.18
N LYS A 161 3.49 -15.98 5.79
CA LYS A 161 2.15 -16.52 5.53
C LYS A 161 1.06 -15.53 5.90
N GLU A 162 1.17 -14.87 7.05
CA GLU A 162 0.24 -13.83 7.47
C GLU A 162 0.20 -12.67 6.47
N CYS A 163 1.37 -12.20 6.03
CA CYS A 163 1.44 -11.15 5.01
C CYS A 163 0.79 -11.59 3.69
N ALA A 164 1.05 -12.83 3.24
CA ALA A 164 0.45 -13.39 2.03
C ALA A 164 -1.09 -13.48 2.14
N ASN A 165 -1.60 -13.96 3.28
CA ASN A 165 -3.05 -14.06 3.52
C ASN A 165 -3.70 -12.67 3.56
N LYS A 166 -3.08 -11.71 4.25
CA LYS A 166 -3.58 -10.34 4.35
C LYS A 166 -3.59 -9.67 2.97
N TYR A 167 -2.52 -9.81 2.19
CA TYR A 167 -2.45 -9.36 0.80
C TYR A 167 -3.59 -9.94 -0.05
N MET A 168 -3.78 -11.26 -0.01
CA MET A 168 -4.84 -11.93 -0.77
C MET A 168 -6.25 -11.52 -0.32
N GLY A 169 -6.42 -11.08 0.93
CA GLY A 169 -7.66 -10.52 1.44
C GLY A 169 -8.13 -9.27 0.70
N TYR A 170 -7.23 -8.52 0.05
CA TYR A 170 -7.57 -7.34 -0.75
C TYR A 170 -7.87 -7.63 -2.22
N LYS A 171 -7.92 -8.91 -2.62
CA LYS A 171 -8.15 -9.29 -4.02
C LYS A 171 -9.42 -8.64 -4.59
N ASP A 172 -10.54 -8.73 -3.88
CA ASP A 172 -11.79 -8.16 -4.36
C ASP A 172 -11.79 -6.62 -4.31
N THR A 173 -11.14 -6.03 -3.31
CA THR A 173 -10.93 -4.57 -3.21
C THR A 173 -10.18 -4.02 -4.43
N CYS A 174 -9.15 -4.73 -4.89
CA CYS A 174 -8.32 -4.31 -6.02
C CYS A 174 -8.86 -4.74 -7.38
N LYS A 175 -9.69 -5.78 -7.44
CA LYS A 175 -10.38 -6.21 -8.67
C LYS A 175 -11.19 -5.09 -9.32
N TYR A 176 -11.85 -4.26 -8.51
CA TYR A 176 -12.68 -3.15 -9.00
C TYR A 176 -11.94 -1.81 -9.05
N ASN A 177 -10.64 -1.80 -8.72
CA ASN A 177 -9.81 -0.60 -8.66
C ASN A 177 -10.43 0.55 -7.84
N THR A 178 -11.18 0.22 -6.78
CA THR A 178 -11.87 1.20 -5.93
C THR A 178 -10.89 2.10 -5.20
N PHE A 179 -9.71 1.58 -4.84
CA PHE A 179 -8.63 2.31 -4.17
C PHE A 179 -7.32 2.18 -4.98
N PRO A 180 -7.17 2.90 -6.10
CA PRO A 180 -6.07 2.69 -7.04
C PRO A 180 -4.69 2.88 -6.40
N PHE A 181 -4.51 3.90 -5.56
CA PHE A 181 -3.22 4.15 -4.89
C PHE A 181 -2.88 3.06 -3.87
N PHE A 182 -3.88 2.57 -3.14
CA PHE A 182 -3.70 1.45 -2.22
C PHE A 182 -3.31 0.18 -2.97
N CYS A 183 -4.01 -0.13 -4.05
CA CYS A 183 -3.72 -1.30 -4.87
C CYS A 183 -2.35 -1.21 -5.55
N ASN A 184 -1.92 -0.02 -5.98
CA ASN A 184 -0.56 0.19 -6.48
C ASN A 184 0.49 -0.07 -5.38
N ALA A 185 0.22 0.38 -4.14
CA ALA A 185 1.12 0.13 -3.03
C ALA A 185 1.18 -1.36 -2.64
N LEU A 186 0.08 -2.10 -2.77
CA LEU A 186 0.07 -3.57 -2.64
C LEU A 186 0.90 -4.24 -3.73
N GLU A 187 0.89 -3.74 -4.97
CA GLU A 187 1.78 -4.27 -6.03
C GLU A 187 3.26 -4.02 -5.73
N VAL A 188 3.61 -2.85 -5.18
CA VAL A 188 4.99 -2.59 -4.72
C VAL A 188 5.37 -3.56 -3.59
N PHE A 189 4.45 -3.84 -2.66
CA PHE A 189 4.66 -4.86 -1.62
C PHE A 189 4.85 -6.26 -2.24
N ARG A 190 4.03 -6.63 -3.23
CA ARG A 190 4.12 -7.91 -3.95
C ARG A 190 5.51 -8.14 -4.52
N GLU A 191 6.10 -7.13 -5.16
CA GLU A 191 7.45 -7.21 -5.72
C GLU A 191 8.50 -7.45 -4.64
N LYS A 192 8.43 -6.71 -3.53
CA LYS A 192 9.33 -6.88 -2.38
C LYS A 192 9.21 -8.28 -1.77
N TYR A 193 7.98 -8.75 -1.58
CA TYR A 193 7.69 -10.09 -1.05
C TYR A 193 8.26 -11.17 -1.97
N ASN A 194 7.93 -11.15 -3.26
CA ASN A 194 8.35 -12.16 -4.23
C ASN A 194 9.87 -12.23 -4.35
N LYS A 195 10.53 -11.05 -4.36
CA LYS A 195 12.00 -10.99 -4.36
C LYS A 195 12.57 -11.69 -3.12
N LYS A 196 12.05 -11.37 -1.93
CA LYS A 196 12.58 -11.87 -0.67
C LYS A 196 12.30 -13.37 -0.46
N LEU A 197 11.12 -13.84 -0.82
CA LEU A 197 10.68 -15.23 -0.59
C LEU A 197 11.11 -16.20 -1.69
N SER A 198 11.63 -15.71 -2.83
CA SER A 198 12.07 -16.54 -3.95
C SER A 198 13.10 -17.61 -3.56
N SER A 199 14.03 -17.26 -2.66
CA SER A 199 15.12 -18.12 -2.19
C SER A 199 14.92 -18.71 -0.80
N ILE A 200 13.81 -18.40 -0.12
CA ILE A 200 13.52 -18.88 1.23
C ILE A 200 12.74 -20.19 1.15
N ASN A 201 13.07 -21.14 2.03
CA ASN A 201 12.30 -22.37 2.19
C ASN A 201 11.41 -22.29 3.43
N CYS A 202 10.11 -22.48 3.21
CA CYS A 202 9.10 -22.53 4.24
C CYS A 202 8.24 -23.78 4.03
N ASP A 203 8.28 -24.70 4.98
CA ASP A 203 7.58 -25.99 4.87
C ASP A 203 6.10 -25.93 5.31
N ASN A 204 5.61 -24.75 5.71
CA ASN A 204 4.28 -24.52 6.27
C ASN A 204 3.22 -24.04 5.24
N GLY A 205 3.49 -24.20 3.95
CA GLY A 205 2.60 -23.77 2.86
C GLY A 205 2.60 -22.26 2.60
N THR A 206 3.61 -21.53 3.07
CA THR A 206 3.80 -20.12 2.72
C THR A 206 4.04 -19.97 1.21
N PRO A 207 3.26 -19.13 0.51
CA PRO A 207 3.48 -18.88 -0.91
C PRO A 207 4.84 -18.21 -1.16
N LYS A 208 5.64 -18.71 -2.10
CA LYS A 208 6.90 -18.05 -2.52
C LYS A 208 6.66 -16.87 -3.45
N ILE A 209 5.54 -16.90 -4.18
CA ILE A 209 5.16 -15.89 -5.16
C ILE A 209 3.69 -15.53 -4.93
N LEU A 210 3.42 -14.23 -4.90
CA LEU A 210 2.09 -13.64 -4.86
C LEU A 210 1.65 -13.22 -6.27
N PRO A 211 0.38 -13.50 -6.64
CA PRO A 211 -0.20 -13.04 -7.90
C PRO A 211 -0.46 -11.53 -7.86
N SER A 212 -0.53 -10.87 -9.01
CA SER A 212 -1.04 -9.50 -9.07
C SER A 212 -2.52 -9.46 -8.71
N LEU A 213 -2.94 -8.45 -7.95
CA LEU A 213 -4.36 -8.20 -7.65
C LEU A 213 -5.01 -7.28 -8.67
N GLN A 214 -4.19 -6.62 -9.51
CA GLN A 214 -4.69 -5.81 -10.60
C GLN A 214 -5.10 -6.71 -11.76
N THR A 215 -6.41 -6.85 -11.96
CA THR A 215 -6.90 -7.35 -13.24
C THR A 215 -6.59 -6.31 -14.29
N ASN A 216 -5.79 -6.65 -15.30
CA ASN A 216 -5.61 -5.82 -16.49
C ASN A 216 -6.99 -5.41 -16.99
N ASN A 217 -7.39 -4.17 -16.77
CA ASN A 217 -8.63 -3.63 -17.29
C ASN A 217 -8.49 -3.57 -18.81
N ILE A 218 -8.91 -4.63 -19.51
CA ILE A 218 -9.17 -4.62 -20.96
C ILE A 218 -10.45 -3.80 -21.23
N VAL A 219 -10.59 -2.65 -20.58
CA VAL A 219 -11.72 -1.73 -20.69
C VAL A 219 -11.19 -0.34 -20.97
N THR A 220 -10.43 -0.19 -22.05
CA THR A 220 -10.26 1.09 -22.76
C THR A 220 -9.79 0.79 -24.19
N PHE A 221 -10.71 0.37 -25.07
CA PHE A 221 -10.67 0.65 -26.53
C PHE A 221 -11.98 0.24 -27.25
N THR A 222 -13.11 0.14 -26.54
CA THR A 222 -14.41 -0.16 -27.17
C THR A 222 -15.22 1.10 -27.43
N LEU A 223 -14.63 2.13 -28.04
CA LEU A 223 -15.37 3.23 -28.68
C LEU A 223 -14.58 3.79 -29.89
N ILE A 224 -13.91 2.95 -30.67
CA ILE A 224 -13.61 3.32 -32.06
C ILE A 224 -14.75 2.74 -32.91
N PRO A 225 -15.64 3.57 -33.49
CA PRO A 225 -16.66 3.08 -34.39
C PRO A 225 -15.99 2.38 -35.58
N ILE A 226 -16.26 1.08 -35.74
CA ILE A 226 -15.80 0.24 -36.84
C ILE A 226 -16.63 0.61 -38.08
N PHE A 227 -16.29 1.72 -38.72
CA PHE A 227 -16.79 2.07 -40.07
C PHE A 227 -15.68 2.64 -40.95
N THR A 228 -14.44 2.15 -40.77
CA THR A 228 -13.37 2.35 -41.75
C THR A 228 -12.99 0.99 -42.37
N PRO A 229 -12.68 0.94 -43.68
CA PRO A 229 -12.40 -0.30 -44.41
C PRO A 229 -11.18 -1.10 -43.88
N TYR A 230 -10.44 -0.56 -42.92
CA TYR A 230 -9.28 -1.20 -42.27
C TYR A 230 -9.61 -1.89 -40.93
N GLY A 231 -10.84 -1.75 -40.41
CA GLY A 231 -11.28 -2.36 -39.15
C GLY A 231 -11.08 -3.88 -39.04
N PRO A 232 -11.33 -4.68 -40.10
CA PRO A 232 -11.11 -6.14 -40.06
C PRO A 232 -9.64 -6.55 -39.86
N CYS A 233 -8.68 -5.79 -40.42
CA CYS A 233 -7.26 -6.11 -40.34
C CYS A 233 -6.70 -5.87 -38.93
N ILE A 234 -7.08 -4.74 -38.30
CA ILE A 234 -6.65 -4.39 -36.95
C ILE A 234 -7.21 -5.42 -35.93
N ARG A 235 -8.45 -5.89 -36.14
CA ARG A 235 -9.05 -6.93 -35.29
C ARG A 235 -8.25 -8.23 -35.33
N HIS A 236 -7.80 -8.66 -36.51
CA HIS A 236 -7.06 -9.92 -36.65
C HIS A 236 -5.70 -9.87 -35.93
N GLU A 237 -5.00 -8.75 -36.04
CA GLU A 237 -3.70 -8.55 -35.39
C GLU A 237 -3.82 -8.46 -33.86
N LEU A 238 -4.85 -7.77 -33.36
CA LEU A 238 -5.18 -7.71 -31.93
C LEU A 238 -5.58 -9.07 -31.36
N MET A 239 -6.39 -9.86 -32.09
CA MET A 239 -6.76 -11.21 -31.65
C MET A 239 -5.57 -12.17 -31.63
N ARG A 240 -4.61 -12.02 -32.55
CA ARG A 240 -3.34 -12.76 -32.54
C ARG A 240 -2.48 -12.43 -31.32
N LYS A 241 -2.37 -11.14 -30.96
CA LYS A 241 -1.65 -10.71 -29.74
C LYS A 241 -2.35 -11.19 -28.47
N ARG A 242 -3.68 -11.13 -28.41
CA ARG A 242 -4.48 -11.64 -27.27
C ARG A 242 -4.28 -13.13 -27.03
N LYS A 243 -4.35 -13.96 -28.08
CA LYS A 243 -4.04 -15.40 -27.98
C LYS A 243 -2.64 -15.69 -27.44
N LYS A 244 -1.66 -14.84 -27.76
CA LYS A 244 -0.28 -14.96 -27.27
C LYS A 244 -0.16 -14.60 -25.77
N TYR A 245 -0.94 -13.63 -25.29
CA TYR A 245 -0.96 -13.28 -23.86
C TYR A 245 -1.74 -14.31 -23.03
N ASP A 246 -2.91 -14.73 -23.51
CA ASP A 246 -3.72 -15.76 -22.86
C ASP A 246 -2.96 -17.11 -22.78
N SER A 247 -2.08 -17.41 -23.76
CA SER A 247 -1.22 -18.59 -23.71
C SER A 247 -0.09 -18.48 -22.68
N ILE A 248 0.46 -17.28 -22.45
CA ILE A 248 1.53 -17.05 -21.46
C ILE A 248 0.95 -17.11 -20.03
N ASP A 249 -0.23 -16.55 -19.82
CA ASP A 249 -0.92 -16.59 -18.51
C ASP A 249 -1.40 -18.02 -18.18
N ASN A 250 -1.88 -18.77 -19.19
CA ASN A 250 -2.18 -20.19 -19.01
C ASN A 250 -0.93 -21.07 -18.87
N GLU A 251 0.19 -20.80 -19.56
CA GLU A 251 1.45 -21.55 -19.36
C GLU A 251 1.97 -21.43 -17.92
N SER A 252 1.74 -20.29 -17.26
CA SER A 252 2.07 -20.14 -15.82
C SER A 252 1.20 -21.01 -14.91
N ASN A 253 -0.01 -21.35 -15.35
CA ASN A 253 -0.97 -22.20 -14.63
C ASN A 253 -0.92 -23.68 -15.03
N ILE A 254 -0.21 -24.06 -16.10
CA ILE A 254 -0.23 -25.43 -16.68
C ILE A 254 1.02 -26.28 -16.33
N THR A 255 1.97 -25.79 -15.53
CA THR A 255 3.13 -26.62 -15.10
C THR A 255 2.79 -27.73 -14.07
N LYS A 256 1.51 -28.06 -13.90
CA LYS A 256 1.04 -29.27 -13.20
C LYS A 256 -0.04 -29.99 -14.02
N LEU A 257 0.40 -30.94 -14.84
CA LEU A 257 -0.02 -32.35 -14.93
C LEU A 257 0.39 -32.89 -16.31
N CYS A 258 1.40 -33.78 -16.31
CA CYS A 258 1.51 -34.77 -17.36
C CYS A 258 0.33 -35.73 -17.22
N GLU A 259 -0.49 -35.90 -18.25
CA GLU A 259 -1.10 -37.19 -18.58
C GLU A 259 -1.54 -37.18 -20.05
N THR A 260 -1.01 -38.15 -20.79
CA THR A 260 -1.26 -38.45 -22.20
C THR A 260 -2.73 -38.72 -22.49
N SER A 261 -3.26 -38.13 -23.57
CA SER A 261 -4.32 -38.80 -24.35
C SER A 261 -4.17 -38.56 -25.85
N THR A 262 -4.04 -39.66 -26.57
CA THR A 262 -4.04 -39.83 -28.02
C THR A 262 -5.45 -39.71 -28.57
N TYR A 263 -5.69 -38.85 -29.56
CA TYR A 263 -6.86 -39.00 -30.43
C TYR A 263 -6.56 -38.61 -31.89
N ASP A 264 -6.73 -39.61 -32.75
CA ASP A 264 -6.60 -39.59 -34.20
C ASP A 264 -7.61 -38.68 -34.90
N PHE A 265 -7.15 -37.85 -35.84
CA PHE A 265 -8.03 -37.14 -36.78
C PHE A 265 -8.29 -38.01 -38.02
N LYS A 266 -9.51 -38.56 -38.12
CA LYS A 266 -10.07 -39.08 -39.37
C LYS A 266 -10.61 -37.92 -40.22
N ASN A 267 -10.03 -37.75 -41.40
CA ASN A 267 -10.54 -36.94 -42.51
C ASN A 267 -12.00 -37.30 -42.84
N ASN A 268 -12.84 -36.30 -43.07
CA ASN A 268 -13.93 -36.43 -44.04
C ASN A 268 -14.24 -35.10 -44.75
N LYS A 269 -14.43 -35.24 -46.04
CA LYS A 269 -14.48 -34.26 -47.13
C LYS A 269 -15.94 -34.12 -47.54
N TYR A 270 -16.48 -32.90 -47.67
CA TYR A 270 -17.77 -32.71 -48.34
C TYR A 270 -17.71 -31.56 -49.35
N LEU A 271 -18.17 -31.90 -50.56
CA LEU A 271 -18.24 -31.09 -51.78
C LEU A 271 -19.43 -30.12 -51.77
N ILE A 272 -19.24 -29.00 -52.47
CA ILE A 272 -20.23 -27.98 -52.83
C ILE A 272 -20.96 -28.43 -54.10
N LEU A 273 -22.29 -28.25 -54.17
CA LEU A 273 -23.06 -28.19 -55.42
C LEU A 273 -24.10 -27.07 -55.33
N TYR A 274 -24.09 -26.20 -56.35
CA TYR A 274 -25.08 -25.15 -56.63
C TYR A 274 -26.37 -25.75 -57.20
N ASN A 275 -27.50 -25.06 -57.04
CA ASN A 275 -28.59 -25.12 -58.00
C ASN A 275 -29.31 -23.77 -58.13
N THR A 276 -29.48 -23.39 -59.40
CA THR A 276 -30.30 -22.31 -59.96
C THR A 276 -31.77 -22.69 -60.04
N HIS A 277 -32.66 -21.69 -59.93
CA HIS A 277 -33.89 -21.59 -60.70
C HIS A 277 -34.16 -20.11 -61.03
#